data_AF-E2ANV9-F1
#
_entry.id   AF-E2ANV9-F1
#
_cell.length_a   1.000
_cell.length_b   1.000
_cell.length_c   1.000
_cell.angle_alpha   90.00
_cell.angle_beta   90.00
_cell.angle_gamma   90.00
#
_symmetry.space_group_name_H-M   'P 1'
#
loop_
_entity.id
_entity.type
_entity.pdbx_description
1 polymer ?
#
loop_
_entity_poly.entity_id
_entity_poly.type
_entity_poly.pdbx_seq_one_letter_code
_entity_poly.pdbx_strand_id
1 'polypeptide(L)'
;IDAAASSFTDSTDTALDADSALALITQAKLSKYQYEILRKATQDIGHNIFPSYRKIIEAKKKCYPDNIIVTEKLAKVSLQDLLDHTSRRIME
;
A
#
# COMPACT_ATOMS: atom_id res chain seq x y z
N ILE A 1 -26.00 43.31 -2.70
CA ILE A 1 -24.60 42.86 -2.64
C ILE A 1 -24.55 41.91 -1.46
N ASP A 2 -24.97 40.66 -1.67
CA ASP A 2 -24.97 39.65 -0.59
C ASP A 2 -24.44 38.35 -1.19
N ALA A 3 -23.13 38.18 -1.07
CA ALA A 3 -22.42 36.99 -1.50
C ALA A 3 -22.62 35.90 -0.43
N ALA A 4 -23.40 34.89 -0.79
CA ALA A 4 -23.61 33.70 0.02
C ALA A 4 -22.28 32.98 0.28
N ALA A 5 -21.97 32.78 1.56
CA ALA A 5 -21.00 31.81 2.01
C ALA A 5 -21.53 30.40 1.69
N SER A 6 -20.96 29.77 0.67
CA SER A 6 -21.08 28.32 0.47
C SER A 6 -19.70 27.70 0.67
N SER A 7 -19.35 27.49 1.94
CA SER A 7 -18.31 26.55 2.33
C SER A 7 -18.78 25.14 2.01
N PHE A 8 -18.27 24.55 0.93
CA PHE A 8 -18.43 23.13 0.65
C PHE A 8 -17.07 22.45 0.84
N THR A 9 -16.71 22.20 2.10
CA THR A 9 -15.59 21.33 2.46
C THR A 9 -16.13 19.97 2.82
N ASP A 10 -16.48 19.17 1.81
CA ASP A 10 -16.61 17.72 2.00
C ASP A 10 -15.31 17.06 1.51
N SER A 11 -14.22 17.38 2.20
CA SER A 11 -12.97 16.64 2.04
C SER A 11 -13.06 15.44 2.98
N THR A 12 -13.78 14.40 2.59
CA THR A 12 -13.73 13.12 3.31
C THR A 12 -12.29 12.62 3.22
N ASP A 13 -11.55 12.81 4.31
CA ASP A 13 -10.15 12.41 4.47
C ASP A 13 -10.08 10.88 4.49
N THR A 14 -10.21 10.29 3.31
CA THR A 14 -10.36 8.86 3.14
C THR A 14 -8.98 8.26 3.20
N ALA A 15 -8.73 7.46 4.24
CA ALA A 15 -7.46 6.76 4.38
C ALA A 15 -7.21 5.88 3.15
N LEU A 16 -5.98 5.94 2.63
CA LEU A 16 -5.48 5.02 1.61
C LEU A 16 -5.68 3.58 2.09
N ASP A 17 -6.17 2.73 1.19
CA ASP A 17 -6.15 1.30 1.42
C ASP A 17 -4.70 0.77 1.38
N ALA A 18 -4.52 -0.47 1.83
CA ALA A 18 -3.20 -1.07 1.96
C ALA A 18 -2.51 -1.29 0.61
N ASP A 19 -3.28 -1.58 -0.44
CA ASP A 19 -2.76 -1.89 -1.78
C ASP A 19 -2.36 -0.61 -2.51
N SER A 20 -3.17 0.45 -2.41
CA SER A 20 -2.78 1.78 -2.90
C SER A 20 -1.55 2.34 -2.19
N ALA A 21 -1.45 2.17 -0.86
CA ALA A 21 -0.25 2.55 -0.11
C ALA A 21 0.99 1.73 -0.52
N LEU A 22 0.83 0.44 -0.80
CA LEU A 22 1.90 -0.42 -1.30
C LEU A 22 2.35 0.00 -2.71
N ALA A 23 1.40 0.34 -3.59
CA ALA A 23 1.68 0.86 -4.92
C ALA A 23 2.49 2.15 -4.84
N LEU A 24 2.09 3.09 -3.96
CA LEU A 24 2.83 4.33 -3.72
C LEU A 24 4.27 4.08 -3.26
N ILE A 25 4.47 3.20 -2.27
CA ILE A 25 5.81 2.84 -1.79
C ILE A 25 6.68 2.32 -2.93
N THR A 26 6.12 1.49 -3.81
CA THR A 26 6.84 0.87 -4.93
C THR A 26 7.16 1.90 -6.02
N GLN A 27 6.16 2.70 -6.42
CA GLN A 27 6.30 3.70 -7.48
C GLN A 27 7.26 4.83 -7.08
N ALA A 28 7.15 5.32 -5.85
CA ALA A 28 8.01 6.39 -5.32
C ALA A 28 9.30 5.87 -4.68
N LYS A 29 9.56 4.56 -4.72
CA LYS A 29 10.76 3.89 -4.16
C LYS A 29 11.02 4.28 -2.69
N LEU A 30 9.96 4.36 -1.89
CA LEU A 30 10.06 4.74 -0.49
C LEU A 30 10.63 3.60 0.35
N SER A 31 11.58 3.94 1.23
CA SER A 31 11.93 3.08 2.35
C SER A 31 10.82 3.06 3.40
N LYS A 32 10.82 2.04 4.28
CA LYS A 32 9.93 1.99 5.45
C LYS A 32 10.02 3.28 6.28
N TYR A 33 11.24 3.77 6.51
CA TYR A 33 11.48 4.96 7.32
C TYR A 33 10.86 6.21 6.70
N GLN A 34 11.05 6.43 5.40
CA GLN A 34 10.44 7.56 4.67
C GLN A 34 8.92 7.49 4.70
N TYR A 35 8.34 6.30 4.53
CA TYR A 35 6.89 6.12 4.63
C TYR A 35 6.35 6.48 6.03
N GLU A 36 7.02 6.04 7.10
CA GLU A 36 6.60 6.35 8.47
C GLU A 36 6.74 7.84 8.79
N ILE A 37 7.74 8.54 8.22
CA ILE A 37 7.83 10.01 8.32
C ILE A 37 6.61 10.67 7.67
N LEU A 38 6.25 10.27 6.44
CA LEU A 38 5.08 10.83 5.73
C LEU A 38 3.78 10.58 6.51
N ARG A 39 3.62 9.36 7.03
CA ARG A 39 2.49 9.00 7.87
C ARG A 39 2.44 9.84 9.15
N LYS A 40 3.57 10.05 9.81
CA LYS A 40 3.62 10.89 11.02
C LYS A 40 3.32 12.34 10.69
N ALA A 41 3.95 12.90 9.66
CA ALA A 41 3.75 14.29 9.27
C ALA A 41 2.29 14.62 8.94
N THR A 42 1.57 13.70 8.31
CA THR A 42 0.12 13.83 8.04
C THR A 42 -0.71 13.71 9.33
N GLN A 43 -0.36 12.79 10.22
CA GLN A 43 -1.03 12.66 11.51
C GLN A 43 -0.84 13.90 12.41
N ASP A 44 0.35 14.50 12.38
CA ASP A 44 0.69 15.70 13.14
C ASP A 44 -0.17 16.92 12.69
N ILE A 45 -0.62 16.95 11.42
CA ILE A 45 -1.56 17.95 10.90
C ILE A 45 -3.04 17.51 10.98
N GLY A 46 -3.34 16.42 11.70
CA GLY A 46 -4.70 15.94 11.95
C GLY A 46 -5.28 15.00 10.89
N HIS A 47 -4.49 14.60 9.90
CA HIS A 47 -4.93 13.79 8.77
C HIS A 47 -4.42 12.35 8.87
N ASN A 48 -5.31 11.35 8.86
CA ASN A 48 -4.94 9.94 8.99
C ASN A 48 -5.01 9.20 7.64
N ILE A 49 -4.33 9.76 6.65
CA ILE A 49 -4.38 9.33 5.25
C ILE A 49 -3.63 8.01 5.02
N PHE A 50 -2.50 7.79 5.69
CA PHE A 50 -1.64 6.64 5.44
C PHE A 50 -1.92 5.46 6.39
N PRO A 51 -2.19 4.24 5.86
CA PRO A 51 -2.39 3.07 6.69
C PRO A 51 -1.10 2.70 7.46
N SER A 52 -1.24 2.00 8.57
CA SER A 52 -0.09 1.49 9.31
C SER A 52 0.76 0.55 8.43
N TYR A 53 2.07 0.56 8.60
CA TYR A 53 2.96 -0.31 7.84
C TYR A 53 2.66 -1.81 8.00
N ARG A 54 2.03 -2.23 9.11
CA ARG A 54 1.56 -3.62 9.29
C ARG A 54 0.57 -4.05 8.19
N LYS A 55 -0.43 -3.21 7.88
CA LYS A 55 -1.42 -3.49 6.82
C LYS A 55 -0.74 -3.61 5.45
N ILE A 56 0.31 -2.83 5.21
CA ILE A 56 1.11 -2.88 3.98
C ILE A 56 1.92 -4.17 3.90
N ILE A 57 2.46 -4.66 5.02
CA ILE A 57 3.14 -5.96 5.07
C ILE A 57 2.16 -7.08 4.72
N GLU A 58 0.91 -7.01 5.21
CA GLU A 58 -0.12 -7.98 4.86
C GLU A 58 -0.44 -7.94 3.36
N ALA A 59 -0.62 -6.75 2.78
CA ALA A 59 -0.76 -6.56 1.34
C ALA A 59 0.45 -7.11 0.54
N LYS A 60 1.68 -6.85 0.99
CA LYS A 60 2.90 -7.41 0.37
C LYS A 60 2.89 -8.93 0.37
N LYS A 61 2.52 -9.54 1.49
CA LYS A 61 2.49 -11.00 1.63
C LYS A 61 1.45 -11.64 0.70
N LYS A 62 0.31 -10.99 0.49
CA LYS A 62 -0.70 -11.44 -0.48
C LYS A 62 -0.18 -11.47 -1.92
N CYS A 63 0.86 -10.71 -2.24
CA CYS A 63 1.47 -10.67 -3.57
C CYS A 63 2.62 -11.68 -3.76
N TYR A 64 2.97 -12.47 -2.74
CA TYR A 64 4.02 -13.48 -2.85
C TYR A 64 3.42 -14.83 -3.27
N PRO A 65 3.97 -15.49 -4.31
CA PRO A 65 3.58 -16.85 -4.66
C PRO A 65 3.96 -17.84 -3.56
N ASP A 66 3.31 -19.00 -3.58
CA ASP A 66 3.57 -20.08 -2.64
C ASP A 66 4.93 -20.76 -2.93
N ASN A 67 5.49 -21.45 -1.94
CA ASN A 67 6.70 -22.29 -2.05
C ASN A 67 7.95 -21.61 -2.63
N ILE A 68 8.18 -20.33 -2.32
CA ILE A 68 9.42 -19.65 -2.69
C ILE A 68 10.59 -20.28 -1.91
N ILE A 69 11.61 -20.74 -2.64
CA ILE A 69 12.84 -21.27 -2.06
C ILE A 69 13.94 -20.25 -2.28
N VAL A 70 14.42 -19.65 -1.18
CA VAL A 70 15.57 -18.74 -1.19
C VAL A 70 16.72 -19.39 -0.46
N THR A 71 17.88 -19.42 -1.11
CA THR A 71 19.16 -19.84 -0.57
C THR A 71 20.17 -18.71 -0.75
N GLU A 72 21.34 -18.80 -0.13
CA GLU A 72 22.40 -17.79 -0.29
C GLU A 72 22.83 -17.58 -1.75
N LYS A 73 22.69 -18.61 -2.60
CA LYS A 73 23.19 -18.60 -3.98
C LYS A 73 22.11 -18.37 -5.03
N LEU A 74 20.85 -18.68 -4.72
CA LEU A 74 19.74 -18.58 -5.67
C LEU A 74 18.40 -18.40 -4.98
N ALA A 75 17.44 -17.86 -5.73
CA ALA A 75 16.02 -17.88 -5.41
C ALA A 75 15.27 -18.56 -6.56
N LYS A 76 14.33 -19.46 -6.24
CA LYS A 76 13.48 -20.13 -7.22
C LYS A 76 12.07 -20.33 -6.70
N VAL A 77 11.13 -20.42 -7.61
CA VAL A 77 9.72 -20.76 -7.37
C VAL A 77 9.28 -21.76 -8.44
N SER A 78 8.34 -22.65 -8.12
CA SER A 78 7.73 -23.54 -9.12
C SER A 78 6.99 -22.71 -10.16
N LEU A 79 7.08 -23.12 -11.44
CA LEU A 79 6.31 -22.46 -12.50
C LEU A 79 4.80 -22.59 -12.25
N GLN A 80 4.35 -23.75 -11.76
CA GLN A 80 2.94 -23.99 -11.45
C GLN A 80 2.45 -23.04 -10.36
N ASP A 81 3.17 -22.94 -9.24
CA ASP A 81 2.81 -22.06 -8.12
C ASP A 81 2.77 -20.58 -8.55
N LEU A 82 3.66 -20.17 -9.45
CA LEU A 82 3.68 -18.81 -10.00
C LEU A 82 2.47 -18.54 -10.90
N LEU A 83 2.12 -19.48 -11.78
CA LEU A 83 0.96 -19.36 -12.66
C LEU A 83 -0.34 -19.34 -11.86
N ASP A 84 -0.51 -20.26 -10.92
CA ASP A 84 -1.70 -20.34 -10.07
C ASP A 84 -1.88 -19.08 -9.22
N HIS A 85 -0.78 -18.56 -8.64
CA HIS A 85 -0.81 -17.28 -7.92
C HIS A 85 -1.23 -16.12 -8.83
N THR A 86 -0.66 -16.03 -10.02
CA THR A 86 -0.97 -14.96 -10.98
C THR A 86 -2.43 -15.05 -11.44
N SER A 87 -2.93 -16.25 -11.76
CA SER A 87 -4.32 -16.46 -12.16
C SER A 87 -5.30 -16.09 -11.04
N ARG A 88 -5.03 -16.44 -9.77
CA ARG A 88 -5.85 -16.01 -8.63
C ARG A 88 -5.93 -14.49 -8.54
N ARG A 89 -4.77 -13.82 -8.62
CA ARG A 89 -4.67 -12.36 -8.50
C ARG A 89 -5.33 -11.56 -9.63
N ILE A 90 -5.51 -12.14 -10.81
CA ILE A 90 -6.23 -11.50 -11.92
C ILE A 90 -7.75 -11.58 -11.72
N MET A 91 -8.23 -12.59 -10.99
CA MET A 91 -9.65 -12.86 -10.78
C MET A 91 -10.22 -12.21 -9.52
N GLU A 92 -9.37 -11.69 -8.63
CA GLU A 92 -9.74 -10.91 -7.43
C GLU A 92 -10.25 -9.51 -7.78
#